data_AF-V8NYL8-F1
#
_entry.id   AF-V8NYL8-F1
#
_cell.length_a   1.000
_cell.length_b   1.000
_cell.length_c   1.000
_cell.angle_alpha   90.00
_cell.angle_beta   90.00
_cell.angle_gamma   90.00
#
_symmetry.space_group_name_H-M   'P 1'
#
loop_
_entity.id
_entity.type
_entity.pdbx_description
1 polymer ?
#
loop_
_entity_poly.entity_id
_entity_poly.type
_entity_poly.pdbx_seq_one_letter_code
_entity_poly.pdbx_strand_id
1 'polypeptide(L)'
;MADEQEIMCKLESIKEIRNKTLQMEKIKARLKAEFEALESEERHLKEYKQEMDLLLQEKMAHVEELRLIHADINVMENTIKQSENDLNKLLESTRRLHEEYKPLKEHVDALRMTLGLQRLPDLCEEEEKLSLDYFEKQKAEWQTEPQEPPIPESLAAAAAAAQQLQIHRNAPICPLCKAKSRSRNPKKPKRKQDE
;
A
#
# COMPACT_ATOMS: atom_id res chain seq x y z
N MET A 1 -83.03 -34.22 26.27
CA MET A 1 -82.93 -32.80 26.67
C MET A 1 -81.61 -32.48 27.38
N ALA A 2 -81.38 -32.87 28.65
CA ALA A 2 -80.12 -32.54 29.34
C ALA A 2 -78.88 -33.21 28.72
N ASP A 3 -79.01 -34.49 28.36
CA ASP A 3 -77.95 -35.30 27.76
C ASP A 3 -77.57 -34.82 26.34
N GLU A 4 -78.56 -34.36 25.57
CA GLU A 4 -78.35 -33.78 24.23
C GLU A 4 -77.62 -32.42 24.31
N GLN A 5 -77.92 -31.60 25.32
CA GLN A 5 -77.24 -30.33 25.55
C GLN A 5 -75.77 -30.55 25.91
N GLU A 6 -75.47 -31.57 26.74
CA GLU A 6 -74.11 -31.93 27.10
C GLU A 6 -73.32 -32.43 25.89
N ILE A 7 -73.93 -33.25 25.03
CA ILE A 7 -73.35 -33.70 23.76
C ILE A 7 -73.02 -32.51 22.86
N MET A 8 -73.92 -31.52 22.74
CA MET A 8 -73.68 -30.31 21.95
C MET A 8 -72.50 -29.49 22.47
N CYS A 9 -72.40 -29.26 23.78
CA CYS A 9 -71.25 -28.54 24.37
C CYS A 9 -69.92 -29.28 24.14
N LYS A 10 -69.91 -30.62 24.19
CA LYS A 10 -68.73 -31.43 23.86
C LYS A 10 -68.32 -31.27 22.39
N LEU A 11 -69.28 -31.26 21.47
CA LEU A 11 -69.01 -31.06 20.03
C LEU A 11 -68.46 -29.67 19.72
N GLU A 12 -68.97 -28.63 20.36
CA GLU A 12 -68.43 -27.26 20.26
C GLU A 12 -67.00 -27.19 20.75
N SER A 13 -66.71 -27.81 21.90
CA SER A 13 -65.36 -27.91 22.46
C SER A 13 -64.40 -28.63 21.50
N ILE A 14 -64.83 -29.74 20.88
CA ILE A 14 -64.03 -30.47 19.88
C ILE A 14 -63.75 -29.60 18.64
N LYS A 15 -64.75 -28.83 18.17
CA LYS A 15 -64.58 -27.91 17.04
C LYS A 15 -63.55 -26.81 17.38
N GLU A 16 -63.60 -26.25 18.59
CA GLU A 16 -62.63 -25.28 19.04
C GLU A 16 -61.21 -25.88 19.13
N ILE A 17 -61.09 -27.07 19.74
CA ILE A 17 -59.82 -27.81 19.80
C ILE A 17 -59.24 -27.97 18.40
N ARG A 18 -60.02 -28.47 17.43
CA ARG A 18 -59.57 -28.64 16.04
C ARG A 18 -59.06 -27.34 15.43
N ASN A 19 -59.78 -26.24 15.62
CA ASN A 19 -59.39 -24.93 15.10
C ASN A 19 -58.07 -24.44 15.73
N LYS A 20 -57.91 -24.59 17.06
CA LYS A 20 -56.68 -24.25 17.77
C LYS A 20 -55.52 -25.14 17.34
N THR A 21 -55.73 -26.43 17.14
CA THR A 21 -54.71 -27.36 16.61
C THR A 21 -54.23 -26.93 15.23
N LEU A 22 -55.13 -26.55 14.32
CA LEU A 22 -54.75 -26.07 12.99
C LEU A 22 -53.97 -24.74 13.05
N GLN A 23 -54.38 -23.81 13.92
CA GLN A 23 -53.63 -22.56 14.13
C GLN A 23 -52.23 -22.83 14.70
N MET A 24 -52.14 -23.73 15.68
CA MET A 24 -50.88 -24.13 16.30
C MET A 24 -49.92 -24.75 15.28
N GLU A 25 -50.39 -25.66 14.41
CA GLU A 25 -49.54 -26.27 13.38
C GLU A 25 -49.06 -25.23 12.35
N LYS A 26 -49.88 -24.24 11.98
CA LYS A 26 -49.44 -23.12 11.12
C LYS A 26 -48.35 -22.29 11.78
N ILE A 27 -48.49 -21.96 13.07
CA ILE A 27 -47.48 -21.19 13.81
C ILE A 27 -46.19 -22.01 13.95
N LYS A 28 -46.31 -23.30 14.28
CA LYS A 28 -45.18 -24.24 14.39
C LYS A 28 -44.39 -24.35 13.10
N ALA A 29 -45.06 -24.47 11.95
CA ALA A 29 -44.40 -24.50 10.65
C ALA A 29 -43.64 -23.20 10.37
N ARG A 30 -44.25 -22.04 10.64
CA ARG A 30 -43.56 -20.74 10.51
C ARG A 30 -42.37 -20.62 11.45
N LEU A 31 -42.53 -21.02 12.71
CA LEU A 31 -41.45 -20.97 13.71
C LEU A 31 -40.24 -21.79 13.27
N LYS A 32 -40.45 -22.99 12.71
CA LYS A 32 -39.36 -23.82 12.17
C LYS A 32 -38.60 -23.13 11.03
N ALA A 33 -39.33 -22.57 10.07
CA ALA A 33 -38.71 -21.86 8.95
C ALA A 33 -37.92 -20.62 9.40
N GLU A 34 -38.46 -19.83 10.33
CA GLU A 34 -37.74 -18.68 10.91
C GLU A 34 -36.50 -19.11 11.69
N PHE A 35 -36.55 -20.25 12.38
CA PHE A 35 -35.40 -20.79 13.12
C PHE A 35 -34.28 -21.24 12.18
N GLU A 36 -34.62 -21.95 11.09
CA GLU A 36 -33.64 -22.34 10.06
C GLU A 36 -32.99 -21.11 9.40
N ALA A 37 -33.77 -20.06 9.12
CA ALA A 37 -33.26 -18.80 8.60
C ALA A 37 -32.32 -18.11 9.60
N LEU A 38 -32.68 -18.11 10.89
CA LEU A 38 -31.85 -17.56 11.97
C LEU A 38 -30.50 -18.29 12.07
N GLU A 39 -30.48 -19.62 12.03
CA GLU A 39 -29.25 -20.42 12.07
C GLU A 39 -28.36 -20.14 10.85
N SER A 40 -28.96 -19.96 9.67
CA SER A 40 -28.22 -19.60 8.46
C SER A 40 -27.58 -18.22 8.58
N GLU A 41 -28.31 -17.23 9.10
CA GLU A 41 -27.77 -15.88 9.31
C GLU A 41 -26.68 -15.85 10.39
N GLU A 42 -26.79 -16.67 11.44
CA GLU A 42 -25.73 -16.81 12.43
C GLU A 42 -24.44 -17.38 11.82
N ARG A 43 -24.56 -18.34 10.89
CA ARG A 43 -23.43 -18.88 10.14
C ARG A 43 -22.77 -17.82 9.27
N HIS A 44 -23.54 -17.11 8.45
CA HIS A 44 -23.02 -16.02 7.61
C HIS A 44 -22.34 -14.94 8.45
N LEU A 45 -22.90 -14.58 9.61
CA LEU A 45 -22.30 -13.58 10.50
C LEU A 45 -20.93 -14.01 11.02
N LYS A 46 -20.72 -15.31 11.30
CA LYS A 46 -19.42 -15.85 11.70
C LYS A 46 -18.42 -15.76 10.54
N GLU A 47 -18.83 -16.14 9.33
CA GLU A 47 -18.01 -16.06 8.13
C GLU A 47 -17.57 -14.61 7.83
N TYR A 48 -18.49 -13.64 7.92
CA TYR A 48 -18.15 -12.23 7.68
C TYR A 48 -17.19 -11.66 8.73
N LYS A 49 -17.29 -12.09 9.98
CA LYS A 49 -16.34 -11.69 11.03
C LYS A 49 -14.95 -12.27 10.76
N GLN A 50 -14.89 -13.56 10.40
CA GLN A 50 -13.63 -14.19 10.04
C GLN A 50 -12.98 -13.52 8.83
N GLU A 51 -13.76 -13.21 7.79
CA GLU A 51 -13.24 -12.49 6.62
C GLU A 51 -12.71 -11.10 6.98
N MET A 52 -13.41 -10.39 7.87
CA MET A 52 -12.92 -9.11 8.39
C MET A 52 -11.57 -9.24 9.11
N ASP A 53 -11.40 -10.29 9.93
CA ASP A 53 -10.15 -10.54 10.64
C ASP A 53 -9.00 -10.84 9.67
N LEU A 54 -9.26 -11.63 8.61
CA LEU A 54 -8.28 -11.91 7.55
C LEU A 54 -7.87 -10.63 6.81
N LEU A 55 -8.82 -9.78 6.43
CA LEU A 55 -8.53 -8.49 5.78
C LEU A 55 -7.71 -7.56 6.68
N LEU A 56 -7.98 -7.55 8.00
CA LEU A 56 -7.18 -6.78 8.96
C LEU A 56 -5.75 -7.34 9.08
N GLN A 57 -5.59 -8.67 9.01
CA GLN A 57 -4.28 -9.30 9.01
C GLN A 57 -3.48 -8.98 7.74
N GLU A 58 -4.10 -9.08 6.56
CA GLU A 58 -3.46 -8.69 5.28
C GLU A 58 -3.06 -7.22 5.28
N LYS A 59 -3.92 -6.33 5.79
CA LYS A 59 -3.58 -4.92 5.99
C LYS A 59 -2.33 -4.76 6.84
N MET A 60 -2.20 -5.51 7.94
CA MET A 60 -1.01 -5.44 8.80
C MET A 60 0.24 -5.98 8.12
N ALA A 61 0.12 -7.03 7.30
CA ALA A 61 1.22 -7.54 6.50
C ALA A 61 1.75 -6.46 5.52
N HIS A 62 0.86 -5.77 4.80
CA HIS A 62 1.27 -4.68 3.91
C HIS A 62 1.91 -3.50 4.63
N VAL A 63 1.48 -3.18 5.85
CA VAL A 63 2.12 -2.14 6.66
C VAL A 63 3.56 -2.52 6.99
N GLU A 64 3.83 -3.79 7.29
CA GLU A 64 5.19 -4.25 7.55
C GLU A 64 6.05 -4.27 6.28
N GLU A 65 5.50 -4.65 5.12
CA GLU A 65 6.19 -4.54 3.83
C GLU A 65 6.62 -3.09 3.54
N LEU A 66 5.73 -2.12 3.77
CA LEU A 66 6.06 -0.69 3.62
C LEU A 66 7.17 -0.25 4.59
N ARG A 67 7.16 -0.77 5.82
CA ARG A 67 8.21 -0.49 6.81
C ARG A 67 9.57 -1.02 6.36
N LEU A 68 9.61 -2.23 5.78
CA LEU A 68 10.83 -2.83 5.24
C LEU A 68 11.36 -2.03 4.04
N ILE A 69 10.49 -1.67 3.10
CA ILE A 69 10.88 -0.82 1.95
C ILE A 69 11.50 0.49 2.44
N HIS A 70 10.92 1.12 3.46
CA HIS A 70 11.48 2.35 4.03
C HIS A 70 12.86 2.12 4.66
N ALA A 71 13.08 0.98 5.33
CA ALA A 71 14.39 0.64 5.87
C ALA A 71 15.43 0.42 4.75
N ASP A 72 15.05 -0.25 3.66
CA ASP A 72 15.92 -0.48 2.50
C ASP A 72 16.30 0.84 1.81
N ILE A 73 15.34 1.76 1.65
CA ILE A 73 15.59 3.12 1.13
C ILE A 73 16.65 3.81 1.99
N ASN A 74 16.48 3.81 3.31
CA ASN A 74 17.44 4.46 4.22
C ASN A 74 18.85 3.84 4.13
N VAL A 75 18.96 2.52 3.92
CA VAL A 75 20.26 1.85 3.70
C VAL A 75 20.89 2.30 2.38
N MET A 76 20.09 2.39 1.31
CA MET A 76 20.56 2.83 0.00
C MET A 76 20.99 4.30 0.02
N GLU A 77 20.23 5.20 0.65
CA GLU A 77 20.59 6.62 0.81
C GLU A 77 21.94 6.78 1.53
N ASN A 78 22.13 6.04 2.63
CA ASN A 78 23.40 6.05 3.35
C ASN A 78 24.56 5.51 2.50
N THR A 79 24.31 4.47 1.68
CA THR A 79 25.30 3.88 0.79
C THR A 79 25.72 4.86 -0.32
N ILE A 80 24.76 5.57 -0.91
CA ILE A 80 25.01 6.60 -1.93
C ILE A 80 25.85 7.72 -1.30
N LYS A 81 25.42 8.27 -0.15
CA LYS A 81 26.14 9.32 0.56
C LYS A 81 27.58 8.91 0.90
N GLN A 82 27.80 7.67 1.32
CA GLN A 82 29.13 7.14 1.57
C GLN A 82 29.96 7.08 0.29
N SER A 83 29.38 6.58 -0.80
CA SER A 83 30.04 6.46 -2.10
C SER A 83 30.41 7.82 -2.69
N GLU A 84 29.55 8.83 -2.57
CA GLU A 84 29.83 10.21 -2.98
C GLU A 84 30.99 10.81 -2.18
N ASN A 85 31.04 10.57 -0.88
CA ASN A 85 32.16 11.01 -0.04
C ASN A 85 33.47 10.34 -0.46
N ASP A 86 33.44 9.05 -0.76
CA ASP A 86 34.63 8.32 -1.19
C ASP A 86 35.09 8.74 -2.59
N LEU A 87 34.15 9.00 -3.50
CA LEU A 87 34.45 9.59 -4.80
C LEU A 87 35.11 10.96 -4.67
N ASN A 88 34.59 11.84 -3.80
CA ASN A 88 35.21 13.15 -3.54
C ASN A 88 36.65 13.03 -3.02
N LYS A 89 36.92 12.08 -2.10
CA LYS A 89 38.30 11.82 -1.63
C LYS A 89 39.22 11.35 -2.76
N LEU A 90 38.73 10.47 -3.62
CA LEU A 90 39.49 9.98 -4.78
C LEU A 90 39.76 11.11 -5.77
N LEU A 91 38.77 11.96 -6.06
CA LEU A 91 38.93 13.14 -6.91
C LEU A 91 39.99 14.10 -6.37
N GLU A 92 39.95 14.41 -5.07
CA GLU A 92 40.95 15.25 -4.42
C GLU A 92 42.35 14.64 -4.45
N SER A 93 42.47 13.32 -4.19
CA SER A 93 43.74 12.61 -4.25
C SER A 93 44.34 12.64 -5.66
N THR A 94 43.53 12.34 -6.68
CA THR A 94 43.96 12.35 -8.08
C THR A 94 44.38 13.74 -8.53
N ARG A 95 43.63 14.78 -8.13
CA ARG A 95 43.98 16.18 -8.41
C ARG A 95 45.35 16.54 -7.82
N ARG A 96 45.61 16.19 -6.56
CA ARG A 96 46.91 16.47 -5.91
C ARG A 96 48.06 15.78 -6.62
N LEU A 97 47.90 14.50 -6.97
CA LEU A 97 48.92 13.76 -7.73
C LEU A 97 49.18 14.38 -9.11
N HIS A 98 48.13 14.85 -9.79
CA HIS A 98 48.28 15.54 -11.07
C HIS A 98 49.03 16.89 -10.92
N GLU A 99 48.73 17.65 -9.87
CA GLU A 99 49.44 18.90 -9.51
C GLU A 99 50.93 18.64 -9.18
N GLU A 100 51.27 17.50 -8.55
CA GLU A 100 52.65 17.07 -8.28
C GLU A 100 53.38 16.54 -9.53
N TYR A 101 52.67 15.80 -10.39
CA TYR A 101 53.23 15.21 -11.60
C TYR A 101 53.71 16.28 -12.58
N LYS A 102 52.92 17.33 -12.80
CA LYS A 102 53.20 18.36 -13.82
C LYS A 102 54.60 18.99 -13.69
N PRO A 103 55.01 19.56 -12.54
CA PRO A 103 56.35 20.14 -12.39
C PRO A 103 57.45 19.07 -12.47
N LEU A 104 57.18 17.85 -12.01
CA LEU A 104 58.15 16.75 -12.09
C LEU A 104 58.41 16.36 -13.55
N LYS A 105 57.36 16.22 -14.37
CA LYS A 105 57.48 15.98 -15.81
C LYS A 105 58.28 17.08 -16.48
N GLU A 106 57.93 18.34 -16.21
CA GLU A 106 58.64 19.49 -16.78
C GLU A 106 60.14 19.46 -16.42
N HIS A 107 60.48 19.08 -15.19
CA HIS A 107 61.86 18.91 -14.75
C HIS A 107 62.58 17.75 -15.47
N VAL A 108 61.92 16.59 -15.60
CA VAL A 108 62.46 15.43 -16.34
C VAL A 108 62.70 15.80 -17.81
N ASP A 109 61.74 16.45 -18.46
CA ASP A 109 61.89 16.92 -19.84
C ASP A 109 63.03 17.91 -19.99
N ALA A 110 63.21 18.84 -19.04
CA ALA A 110 64.35 19.76 -19.04
C ALA A 110 65.68 19.00 -18.97
N LEU A 111 65.82 18.01 -18.09
CA LEU A 111 67.01 17.16 -18.00
C LEU A 111 67.26 16.38 -19.29
N ARG A 112 66.22 15.77 -19.89
CA ARG A 112 66.32 15.04 -21.17
C ARG A 112 66.84 15.93 -22.29
N MET A 113 66.35 17.16 -22.36
CA MET A 113 66.79 18.14 -23.36
C MET A 113 68.28 18.51 -23.21
N THR A 114 68.82 18.58 -21.98
CA THR A 114 70.27 18.84 -21.78
C THR A 114 71.16 17.73 -22.34
N LEU A 115 70.62 16.51 -22.51
CA LEU A 115 71.31 15.35 -23.08
C LEU A 115 70.98 15.15 -24.58
N GLY A 116 70.22 16.05 -25.20
CA GLY A 116 69.80 15.93 -26.60
C GLY A 116 68.72 14.87 -26.87
N LEU A 117 68.02 14.40 -25.83
CA LEU A 117 66.91 13.47 -25.97
C LEU A 117 65.58 14.21 -26.21
N GLN A 118 64.65 13.58 -26.94
CA GLN A 118 63.29 14.11 -27.11
C GLN A 118 62.49 14.08 -25.80
N ARG A 119 61.55 15.03 -25.67
CA ARG A 119 60.59 15.11 -24.55
C ARG A 119 59.69 13.87 -24.49
N LEU A 120 59.19 13.59 -23.30
CA LEU A 120 58.19 12.55 -23.09
C LEU A 120 56.80 13.04 -23.53
N PRO A 121 55.92 12.14 -24.04
CA PRO A 121 54.52 12.45 -24.32
C PRO A 121 53.81 13.06 -23.11
N ASP A 122 52.77 13.87 -23.35
CA ASP A 122 51.97 14.45 -22.27
C ASP A 122 50.96 13.42 -21.74
N LEU A 123 50.69 13.42 -20.43
CA LEU A 123 49.72 12.47 -19.83
C LEU A 123 48.32 12.60 -20.44
N CYS A 124 47.92 13.79 -20.88
CA CYS A 124 46.64 13.99 -21.57
C CYS A 124 46.60 13.30 -22.95
N GLU A 125 47.76 13.04 -23.58
CA GLU A 125 47.86 12.32 -24.84
C GLU A 125 47.81 10.80 -24.61
N GLU A 126 48.25 10.32 -23.43
CA GLU A 126 48.23 8.91 -23.05
C GLU A 126 46.90 8.48 -22.42
N GLU A 127 46.25 9.35 -21.63
CA GLU A 127 44.97 9.10 -20.98
C GLU A 127 44.05 10.33 -21.05
N GLU A 128 43.22 10.38 -22.10
CA GLU A 128 42.23 11.44 -22.37
C GLU A 128 41.25 11.68 -21.18
N LYS A 129 41.09 10.68 -20.30
CA LYS A 129 40.24 10.70 -19.09
C LYS A 129 40.85 11.41 -17.88
N LEU A 130 42.15 11.71 -17.89
CA LEU A 130 42.83 12.47 -16.83
C LEU A 130 42.75 14.00 -17.03
N SER A 131 42.00 14.46 -18.04
CA SER A 131 41.76 15.88 -18.25
C SER A 131 41.05 16.52 -17.06
N LEU A 132 41.48 17.73 -16.68
CA LEU A 132 40.86 18.52 -15.61
C LEU A 132 39.35 18.74 -15.82
N ASP A 133 38.91 18.83 -17.08
CA ASP A 133 37.49 18.94 -17.47
C ASP A 133 36.65 17.72 -17.08
N TYR A 134 37.24 16.53 -17.01
CA TYR A 134 36.55 15.31 -16.57
C TYR A 134 36.16 15.42 -15.09
N PHE A 135 37.07 15.95 -14.25
CA PHE A 135 36.83 16.11 -12.81
C PHE A 135 35.80 17.20 -12.50
N GLU A 136 35.75 18.28 -13.28
CA GLU A 136 34.76 19.35 -13.09
C GLU A 136 33.36 18.95 -13.58
N LYS A 137 33.25 18.24 -14.71
CA LYS A 137 31.96 17.70 -15.20
C LYS A 137 31.38 16.66 -14.25
N GLN A 138 32.20 15.74 -13.74
CA GLN A 138 31.79 14.72 -12.76
C GLN A 138 31.41 15.31 -11.40
N LYS A 139 31.78 16.54 -11.06
CA LYS A 139 31.31 17.17 -9.82
C LYS A 139 29.94 17.84 -10.00
N ALA A 140 29.67 18.36 -11.20
CA ALA A 140 28.46 19.10 -11.52
C ALA A 140 27.24 18.20 -11.78
N GLU A 141 27.42 17.05 -12.44
CA GLU A 141 26.31 16.15 -12.80
C GLU A 141 25.66 15.48 -11.58
N TRP A 142 26.41 15.21 -10.52
CA TRP A 142 25.91 14.47 -9.34
C TRP A 142 25.18 15.36 -8.33
N GLN A 143 25.43 16.66 -8.33
CA GLN A 143 24.75 17.60 -7.42
C GLN A 143 23.35 18.01 -7.91
N THR A 144 22.95 17.60 -9.11
CA THR A 144 21.71 18.06 -9.77
C THR A 144 20.53 17.08 -9.71
N GLU A 145 20.63 15.93 -9.03
CA GLU A 145 19.45 15.07 -8.90
C GLU A 145 18.39 15.75 -8.01
N PRO A 146 17.14 15.98 -8.52
CA PRO A 146 16.08 16.51 -7.70
C PRO A 146 15.79 15.51 -6.58
N GLN A 147 16.13 15.86 -5.33
CA GLN A 147 15.63 15.12 -4.18
C GLN A 147 14.09 15.11 -4.27
N GLU A 148 13.49 13.93 -4.47
CA GLU A 148 12.08 13.77 -4.17
C GLU A 148 11.89 14.21 -2.72
N PRO A 149 10.91 15.09 -2.45
CA PRO A 149 10.74 15.64 -1.11
C PRO A 149 10.58 14.46 -0.13
N PRO A 150 11.28 14.48 1.02
CA PRO A 150 11.13 13.43 2.01
C PRO A 150 9.65 13.32 2.34
N ILE A 151 9.07 12.13 2.21
CA ILE A 151 7.65 11.90 2.47
C ILE A 151 7.39 12.42 3.88
N PRO A 152 6.61 13.50 4.05
CA PRO A 152 6.36 14.09 5.35
C PRO A 152 5.87 13.03 6.32
N GLU A 153 6.32 13.06 7.57
CA GLU A 153 5.84 12.19 8.64
C GLU A 153 4.30 12.26 8.77
N SER A 154 3.71 13.40 8.38
CA SER A 154 2.27 13.63 8.27
C SER A 154 1.59 12.85 7.14
N LEU A 155 2.29 12.49 6.05
CA LEU A 155 1.80 11.62 4.97
C LEU A 155 1.89 10.14 5.36
N ALA A 156 2.89 9.72 6.14
CA ALA A 156 2.91 8.41 6.78
C ALA A 156 1.75 8.27 7.80
N ALA A 157 1.49 9.31 8.59
CA ALA A 157 0.33 9.38 9.48
C ALA A 157 -1.01 9.55 8.72
N ALA A 158 -1.04 10.23 7.56
CA ALA A 158 -2.22 10.36 6.72
C ALA A 158 -2.53 9.08 5.94
N ALA A 159 -1.53 8.27 5.58
CA ALA A 159 -1.73 6.91 5.14
C ALA A 159 -2.39 6.10 6.26
N ALA A 160 -1.96 6.27 7.53
CA ALA A 160 -2.63 5.69 8.68
C ALA A 160 -4.07 6.21 8.90
N ALA A 161 -4.37 7.47 8.55
CA ALA A 161 -5.72 8.05 8.67
C ALA A 161 -6.65 7.68 7.49
N ALA A 162 -6.13 7.57 6.26
CA ALA A 162 -6.87 7.14 5.08
C ALA A 162 -7.30 5.66 5.15
N GLN A 163 -6.62 4.87 5.98
CA GLN A 163 -6.95 3.46 6.29
C GLN A 163 -8.34 3.25 6.91
N GLN A 164 -9.02 4.29 7.42
CA GLN A 164 -10.37 4.16 7.98
C GLN A 164 -11.49 4.28 6.94
N LEU A 165 -11.22 4.83 5.74
CA LEU A 165 -12.29 5.21 4.79
C LEU A 165 -12.47 4.26 3.60
N GLN A 166 -11.58 3.29 3.38
CA GLN A 166 -11.66 2.40 2.20
C GLN A 166 -12.42 1.08 2.43
N ILE A 167 -12.78 0.73 3.67
CA ILE A 167 -13.52 -0.50 3.99
C ILE A 167 -14.93 -0.52 3.36
N HIS A 168 -15.46 0.63 2.92
CA HIS A 168 -16.84 0.73 2.47
C HIS A 168 -17.08 0.55 0.96
N ARG A 169 -16.02 0.44 0.12
CA ARG A 169 -16.21 0.42 -1.34
C ARG A 169 -16.41 -0.97 -1.93
N ASN A 170 -15.84 -2.02 -1.33
CA ASN A 170 -15.86 -3.37 -1.92
C ASN A 170 -16.41 -4.49 -0.99
N ALA A 171 -16.89 -4.17 0.21
CA ALA A 171 -17.49 -5.19 1.08
C ALA A 171 -18.80 -5.73 0.46
N PRO A 172 -19.00 -7.06 0.37
CA PRO A 172 -20.28 -7.63 -0.05
C PRO A 172 -21.35 -7.21 0.95
N ILE A 173 -22.20 -6.26 0.54
CA ILE A 173 -23.35 -5.84 1.34
C ILE A 173 -24.30 -7.04 1.43
N CYS A 174 -24.57 -7.53 2.64
CA CYS A 174 -25.56 -8.56 2.90
C CYS A 174 -26.87 -8.23 2.14
N PRO A 175 -27.39 -9.16 1.31
CA PRO A 175 -28.57 -8.89 0.47
C PRO A 175 -29.81 -8.49 1.29
N LEU A 176 -29.92 -8.96 2.55
CA LEU A 176 -30.99 -8.58 3.48
C LEU A 176 -30.85 -7.14 4.01
N CYS A 177 -29.62 -6.68 4.25
CA CYS A 177 -29.36 -5.29 4.65
C CYS A 177 -29.60 -4.31 3.49
N LYS A 178 -29.27 -4.71 2.25
CA LYS A 178 -29.49 -3.91 1.03
C LYS A 178 -30.98 -3.61 0.78
N ALA A 179 -31.88 -4.49 1.22
CA ALA A 179 -33.33 -4.30 1.12
C ALA A 179 -33.87 -3.23 2.09
N LYS A 180 -33.27 -3.07 3.28
CA LYS A 180 -33.64 -2.04 4.27
C LYS A 180 -32.92 -0.71 4.06
N SER A 181 -31.73 -0.70 3.46
CA SER A 181 -30.90 0.49 3.25
C SER A 181 -31.21 1.30 2.00
N ARG A 182 -32.25 0.96 1.22
CA ARG A 182 -32.74 1.82 0.12
C ARG A 182 -33.34 3.10 0.70
N SER A 183 -32.47 4.08 0.98
CA SER A 183 -32.81 5.46 1.25
C SER A 183 -33.78 6.00 0.19
N ARG A 184 -34.83 6.70 0.63
CA ARG A 184 -35.94 7.21 -0.20
C ARG A 184 -35.57 8.37 -1.15
N ASN A 185 -34.29 8.70 -1.30
CA ASN A 185 -33.88 9.86 -2.10
C ASN A 185 -32.91 9.44 -3.23
N PRO A 186 -33.39 9.25 -4.47
CA PRO A 186 -32.50 8.99 -5.60
C PRO A 186 -31.71 10.26 -5.93
N LYS A 187 -30.37 10.18 -5.89
CA LYS A 187 -29.49 11.22 -6.43
C LYS A 187 -29.73 11.31 -7.94
N LYS A 188 -30.20 12.48 -8.41
CA LYS A 188 -30.39 12.77 -9.84
C LYS A 188 -29.06 12.56 -10.59
N PRO A 189 -29.06 11.90 -11.77
CA PRO A 189 -27.87 11.79 -12.59
C PRO A 189 -27.48 13.18 -13.13
N LYS A 190 -26.20 13.54 -12.99
CA LYS A 190 -25.61 14.73 -13.63
C LYS A 190 -25.67 14.55 -15.15
N ARG A 191 -26.30 15.49 -15.84
CA ARG A 191 -26.27 15.59 -17.31
C ARG A 191 -24.82 15.75 -17.76
N LYS A 192 -24.37 14.90 -18.68
CA LYS A 192 -23.17 15.15 -19.47
C LYS A 192 -23.46 16.36 -20.37
N GLN A 193 -22.65 17.41 -20.27
CA GLN A 193 -22.54 18.42 -21.31
C GLN A 193 -21.61 17.84 -22.36
N ASP A 194 -22.13 17.67 -23.57
CA ASP A 194 -21.32 17.46 -24.76
C ASP A 194 -20.69 18.80 -25.14
N GLU A 195 -19.37 18.81 -25.32
CA GLU A 195 -18.65 19.73 -26.19
C GLU A 195 -17.56 18.93 -26.93
#